data_AF-A0A9P7CYH7-F1
#
_entry.id   AF-A0A9P7CYH7-F1
#
_cell.length_a   1.000
_cell.length_b   1.000
_cell.length_c   1.000
_cell.angle_alpha   90.00
_cell.angle_beta   90.00
_cell.angle_gamma   90.00
#
_symmetry.space_group_name_H-M   'P 1'
#
loop_
_entity.id
_entity.type
_entity.pdbx_description
1 polymer ?
#
loop_
_entity_poly.entity_id
_entity_poly.type
_entity_poly.pdbx_seq_one_letter_code
_entity_poly.pdbx_strand_id
1 'polypeptide(L)'
;LVHPVDPITLNIPHYLTIIKTQMDLGIIERKLMGSNSAKPETNPNITRYFSVEEFVSDVWLVFSNCITFNGPDHVIAQAGKHVKAIFDK
;
A
#
# COMPACT_ATOMS: atom_id res chain seq x y z
N LEU A 1 -1.06 1.85 7.41
CA LEU A 1 -1.47 2.08 6.00
C LEU A 1 -0.65 3.17 5.31
N VAL A 2 -0.16 4.20 6.00
CA VAL A 2 0.55 5.34 5.37
C VAL A 2 2.08 5.26 5.42
N HIS A 3 2.61 4.23 6.09
CA HIS A 3 4.03 3.94 6.17
C HIS A 3 4.27 2.46 5.90
N PRO A 4 5.48 2.10 5.42
CA PRO A 4 5.88 0.71 5.29
C PRO A 4 5.73 -0.04 6.61
N VAL A 5 5.33 -1.31 6.52
CA VAL A 5 5.26 -2.17 7.69
C VAL A 5 6.67 -2.57 8.09
N ASP A 6 7.11 -2.17 9.28
CA ASP A 6 8.37 -2.60 9.88
C ASP A 6 8.13 -3.85 10.76
N PRO A 7 8.51 -5.05 10.29
CA PRO A 7 8.21 -6.28 11.01
C PRO A 7 8.97 -6.42 12.33
N ILE A 8 10.12 -5.76 12.46
CA ILE A 8 10.98 -5.83 13.65
C ILE A 8 10.38 -4.94 14.73
N THR A 9 10.13 -3.68 14.39
CA THR A 9 9.55 -2.70 15.34
C THR A 9 8.16 -3.12 15.82
N LEU A 10 7.38 -3.77 14.97
CA LEU A 10 6.03 -4.25 15.30
C LEU A 10 6.00 -5.67 15.91
N ASN A 11 7.15 -6.32 16.10
CA ASN A 11 7.27 -7.69 16.62
C ASN A 11 6.43 -8.72 15.85
N ILE A 12 6.43 -8.61 14.51
CA ILE A 12 5.73 -9.51 13.58
C ILE A 12 6.70 -10.08 12.54
N PRO A 13 7.73 -10.86 12.95
CA PRO A 13 8.83 -11.26 12.07
C PRO A 13 8.41 -12.08 10.85
N HIS A 14 7.23 -12.72 10.90
CA HIS A 14 6.68 -13.50 9.79
C HIS A 14 5.95 -12.64 8.74
N TYR A 15 5.87 -11.32 8.90
CA TYR A 15 5.14 -10.46 7.97
C TYR A 15 5.61 -10.63 6.52
N LEU A 16 6.93 -10.62 6.29
CA LEU A 16 7.50 -10.74 4.94
C LEU A 16 7.49 -12.18 4.40
N THR A 17 7.24 -13.18 5.24
CA THR A 17 7.03 -14.54 4.77
C THR A 17 5.60 -14.73 4.25
N ILE A 18 4.65 -13.95 4.73
CA ILE A 18 3.24 -13.98 4.33
C ILE A 18 2.99 -12.97 3.19
N ILE A 19 3.40 -11.72 3.37
CA ILE A 19 3.19 -10.62 2.42
C ILE A 19 4.37 -10.52 1.47
N LYS A 20 4.12 -10.87 0.19
CA LYS A 20 5.16 -10.98 -0.85
C LYS A 20 5.49 -9.66 -1.51
N THR A 21 4.48 -8.82 -1.71
CA THR A 21 4.64 -7.50 -2.31
C THR A 21 4.19 -6.47 -1.29
N GLN A 22 5.14 -5.73 -0.73
CA GLN A 22 4.82 -4.67 0.21
C GLN A 22 4.18 -3.50 -0.52
N MET A 23 3.16 -2.91 0.09
CA MET A 23 2.52 -1.70 -0.40
C MET A 23 1.91 -0.92 0.76
N ASP A 24 1.98 0.40 0.69
CA ASP A 24 1.35 1.34 1.61
C ASP A 24 1.03 2.65 0.87
N LEU A 25 0.17 3.49 1.46
CA LEU A 25 -0.30 4.73 0.85
C LEU A 25 0.82 5.76 0.64
N GLY A 26 1.89 5.72 1.43
CA GLY A 26 3.07 6.58 1.24
C GLY A 26 3.88 6.16 0.03
N ILE A 27 4.02 4.86 -0.23
CA ILE A 27 4.59 4.36 -1.49
C ILE A 27 3.72 4.79 -2.67
N ILE A 28 2.40 4.62 -2.59
CA ILE A 28 1.46 5.00 -3.67
C ILE A 28 1.56 6.49 -4.00
N GLU A 29 1.59 7.36 -2.98
CA GLU A 29 1.75 8.81 -3.16
C GLU A 29 3.03 9.14 -3.93
N ARG A 30 4.16 8.51 -3.56
CA ARG A 30 5.45 8.72 -4.21
C ARG A 30 5.48 8.20 -5.65
N LYS A 31 4.90 7.03 -5.91
CA LYS A 31 4.74 6.49 -7.27
C LYS A 31 3.89 7.43 -8.15
N LEU A 32 2.82 7.99 -7.58
CA LEU A 32 1.96 8.96 -8.26
C LEU A 32 2.67 10.29 -8.54
N MET A 33 3.48 10.79 -7.60
CA MET A 33 4.35 11.94 -7.82
C MET A 33 5.35 11.70 -8.94
N GLY A 34 5.99 10.52 -9.00
CA GLY A 34 6.88 10.13 -10.10
C GLY A 34 6.20 10.07 -11.48
N SER A 35 4.88 9.92 -11.53
CA SER A 35 4.08 10.00 -12.75
C SER A 35 3.69 11.43 -13.13
N ASN A 36 3.84 12.40 -12.24
CA ASN A 36 3.49 13.79 -12.46
C ASN A 36 4.72 14.65 -12.76
N SER A 37 4.75 15.25 -13.95
CA SER A 37 5.86 16.11 -14.39
C SER A 37 6.06 17.37 -13.53
N ALA A 38 5.06 17.79 -12.75
CA ALA A 38 5.13 18.99 -11.91
C ALA A 38 5.79 18.77 -10.54
N LYS A 39 5.89 17.52 -10.06
CA LYS A 39 6.50 17.17 -8.77
C LYS A 39 7.31 15.86 -8.91
N PRO A 40 8.52 15.93 -9.49
CA PRO A 40 9.30 14.73 -9.72
C PRO A 40 9.72 14.09 -8.38
N GLU A 41 9.37 12.82 -8.21
CA GLU A 41 9.99 11.97 -7.19
C GLU A 41 11.48 11.83 -7.49
N THR A 42 12.33 12.15 -6.52
CA THR A 42 13.79 12.23 -6.70
C THR A 42 14.51 10.92 -6.40
N ASN A 43 13.82 9.95 -5.78
CA ASN A 43 14.40 8.64 -5.53
C ASN A 43 14.29 7.75 -6.78
N PRO A 44 15.41 7.38 -7.42
CA PRO A 44 15.40 6.61 -8.66
C PRO A 44 14.88 5.17 -8.49
N ASN A 45 14.72 4.69 -7.25
CA ASN A 45 14.17 3.37 -6.96
C ASN A 45 12.65 3.35 -6.86
N ILE A 46 11.98 4.51 -6.98
CA ILE A 46 10.51 4.56 -7.01
C ILE A 46 10.02 4.44 -8.45
N THR A 47 9.33 3.34 -8.73
CA THR A 47 8.68 3.12 -10.02
C THR A 47 7.45 4.02 -10.16
N ARG A 48 7.38 4.79 -11.24
CA ARG A 48 6.18 5.57 -11.57
C ARG A 48 5.06 4.68 -12.11
N TYR A 49 3.82 5.15 -12.02
CA TYR A 49 2.69 4.56 -12.75
C TYR A 49 2.71 4.94 -14.24
N PHE A 50 2.42 3.96 -15.09
CA PHE A 50 2.23 4.12 -16.53
C PHE A 50 0.75 4.07 -16.93
N SER A 51 -0.12 3.57 -16.06
CA SER A 51 -1.56 3.54 -16.27
C SER A 51 -2.35 3.72 -14.96
N VAL A 52 -3.64 4.04 -15.08
CA VAL A 52 -4.53 4.18 -13.91
C VAL A 52 -4.76 2.83 -13.24
N GLU A 53 -4.78 1.75 -14.02
CA GLU A 53 -4.97 0.38 -13.53
C GLU A 53 -3.85 -0.05 -12.58
N GLU A 54 -2.61 0.37 -12.83
CA GLU A 54 -1.49 0.08 -11.91
C GLU A 54 -1.67 0.78 -10.56
N PHE A 55 -2.13 2.04 -10.57
CA PHE A 55 -2.45 2.79 -9.36
C PHE A 55 -3.57 2.11 -8.57
N VAL A 56 -4.66 1.75 -9.26
CA VAL A 56 -5.81 1.05 -8.66
C VAL A 56 -5.35 -0.30 -8.07
N SER A 57 -4.52 -1.05 -8.78
CA SER A 57 -3.97 -2.34 -8.32
C SER A 57 -3.16 -2.20 -7.01
N ASP A 58 -2.32 -1.16 -6.89
CA ASP A 58 -1.57 -0.93 -5.65
C ASP A 58 -2.49 -0.54 -4.48
N VAL A 59 -3.53 0.26 -4.73
CA VAL A 59 -4.55 0.58 -3.72
C VAL A 59 -5.22 -0.71 -3.22
N TRP A 60 -5.62 -1.60 -4.14
CA TRP A 60 -6.14 -2.92 -3.78
C TRP A 60 -5.16 -3.76 -2.98
N LEU A 61 -3.88 -3.71 -3.34
CA LEU A 61 -2.83 -4.46 -2.69
C LEU A 61 -2.62 -4.06 -1.22
N VAL A 62 -2.77 -2.78 -0.89
CA VAL A 62 -2.74 -2.32 0.51
C VAL A 62 -3.81 -3.04 1.34
N PHE A 63 -5.04 -3.13 0.81
CA PHE A 63 -6.15 -3.76 1.52
C PHE A 63 -6.03 -5.26 1.58
N SER A 64 -5.65 -5.91 0.47
CA SER A 64 -5.47 -7.36 0.44
C SER A 64 -4.37 -7.78 1.41
N ASN A 65 -3.22 -7.08 1.44
CA ASN A 65 -2.15 -7.36 2.40
C ASN A 65 -2.63 -7.21 3.85
N CYS A 66 -3.40 -6.16 4.16
CA CYS A 66 -3.94 -5.97 5.51
C CYS A 66 -4.87 -7.11 5.92
N ILE A 67 -5.75 -7.58 5.03
CA ILE A 67 -6.66 -8.68 5.32
C ILE A 67 -5.90 -10.01 5.41
N THR A 68 -4.98 -10.27 4.48
CA THR A 68 -4.18 -11.51 4.45
C THR A 68 -3.35 -11.67 5.71
N PHE A 69 -2.73 -10.60 6.21
CA PHE A 69 -1.90 -10.70 7.41
C PHE A 69 -2.71 -10.69 8.71
N ASN A 70 -3.72 -9.83 8.82
CA ASN A 70 -4.40 -9.60 10.10
C ASN A 70 -5.70 -10.41 10.26
N GLY A 71 -6.25 -10.95 9.17
CA GLY A 71 -7.60 -11.52 9.13
C GLY A 71 -8.71 -10.47 8.91
N PRO A 72 -9.90 -10.89 8.45
CA PRO A 72 -10.96 -9.98 8.00
C PRO A 72 -11.64 -9.18 9.13
N ASP A 73 -11.55 -9.65 10.37
CA ASP A 73 -12.22 -9.05 11.53
C ASP A 73 -11.31 -8.11 12.34
N HIS A 74 -10.02 -8.08 12.01
CA HIS A 74 -9.05 -7.27 12.73
C HIS A 74 -9.27 -5.77 12.48
N VAL A 75 -9.08 -4.94 13.51
CA VAL A 75 -9.34 -3.48 13.47
C VAL A 75 -8.62 -2.77 12.31
N ILE A 76 -7.40 -3.21 11.98
CA ILE A 76 -6.62 -2.68 10.84
C ILE A 76 -7.27 -3.08 9.50
N ALA A 77 -7.77 -4.30 9.37
CA ALA A 77 -8.47 -4.74 8.18
C ALA A 77 -9.81 -3.99 8.01
N GLN A 78 -10.52 -3.71 9.10
CA GLN A 78 -11.75 -2.91 9.08
C GLN A 78 -11.48 -1.45 8.67
N ALA A 79 -10.41 -0.84 9.17
CA ALA A 79 -9.98 0.48 8.71
C ALA A 79 -9.67 0.46 7.20
N GLY A 80 -9.02 -0.59 6.71
CA GLY A 80 -8.82 -0.83 5.28
C GLY A 80 -10.13 -0.90 4.49
N LYS A 81 -11.13 -1.65 4.97
CA LYS A 81 -12.45 -1.73 4.32
C LYS A 81 -13.14 -0.36 4.21
N HIS A 82 -12.96 0.53 5.19
CA HIS A 82 -13.55 1.86 5.16
C HIS A 82 -12.95 2.73 4.04
N VAL A 83 -11.61 2.69 3.88
CA VAL A 83 -10.93 3.41 2.79
C VAL A 83 -11.29 2.80 1.43
N LYS A 84 -11.37 1.47 1.32
CA LYS A 84 -11.88 0.78 0.12
C LYS A 84 -13.28 1.25 -0.27
N ALA A 85 -14.20 1.35 0.69
CA ALA A 85 -15.58 1.78 0.42
C ALA A 85 -15.69 3.24 -0.06
N ILE A 86 -14.72 4.09 0.30
CA ILE A 86 -14.62 5.45 -0.24
C ILE A 86 -14.09 5.41 -1.67
N PHE A 87 -13.13 4.53 -1.97
CA PHE A 87 -12.52 4.41 -3.29
C PHE A 87 -13.46 3.79 -4.35
N ASP A 88 -14.39 2.94 -3.94
CA ASP A 88 -15.37 2.28 -4.81
C ASP A 88 -16.59 3.17 -5.15
N LYS A 89 -16.65 4.40 -4.64
CA LYS A 89 -17.70 5.38 -4.94
C LYS A 89 -17.27 6.35 -6.03
#